data_AF-A0A3D1QC48-F1
#
_entry.id   AF-A0A3D1QC48-F1
#
_cell.length_a   1.000
_cell.length_b   1.000
_cell.length_c   1.000
_cell.angle_alpha   90.00
_cell.angle_beta   90.00
_cell.angle_gamma   90.00
#
_symmetry.space_group_name_H-M   'P 1'
#
loop_
_entity.id
_entity.type
_entity.pdbx_description
1 polymer ?
#
loop_
_entity_poly.entity_id
_entity_poly.type
_entity_poly.pdbx_seq_one_letter_code
_entity_poly.pdbx_strand_id
1 'polypeptide(L)'
;VVAEATGRVKLSENKGRREVQVLGDEDEQLGAYLVHYGSRLKVGEGDWVELGDALTEGPLNPHDILKTKGMQDVQRYILQEVQKVYRSQGVDISDKHIEIMIRQMLKKVKIEYSGDTSMLPGAFVDISSFEEENRKIIEQGGLPAVCSPMLLGITKASLNTDSFLSAASFQETT
;
A
#
# COMPACT_ATOMS: atom_id res chain seq x y z
N VAL A 1 -7.52 -7.41 -7.00
CA VAL A 1 -7.06 -6.36 -7.93
C VAL A 1 -7.93 -5.13 -7.73
N VAL A 2 -7.33 -3.94 -7.68
CA VAL A 2 -8.04 -2.66 -7.55
C VAL A 2 -7.78 -1.76 -8.75
N ALA A 3 -8.70 -0.86 -9.05
CA ALA A 3 -8.53 0.15 -10.09
C ALA A 3 -7.50 1.21 -9.63
N GLU A 4 -6.57 1.59 -10.50
CA GLU A 4 -5.63 2.71 -10.30
C GLU A 4 -6.07 3.98 -11.05
N ALA A 5 -7.18 3.91 -11.79
CA ALA A 5 -7.77 5.02 -12.54
C ALA A 5 -9.30 4.97 -12.42
N THR A 6 -9.94 6.12 -12.67
CA THR A 6 -11.40 6.24 -12.74
C THR A 6 -11.84 6.20 -14.19
N GLY A 7 -12.90 5.47 -14.52
CA GLY A 7 -13.40 5.38 -15.88
C GLY A 7 -14.31 4.19 -16.14
N ARG A 8 -14.51 3.86 -17.43
CA ARG A 8 -15.33 2.71 -17.85
C ARG A 8 -14.51 1.45 -18.03
N VAL A 9 -15.05 0.33 -17.58
CA VAL A 9 -14.43 -0.99 -17.70
C VAL A 9 -14.61 -1.55 -19.10
N LYS A 10 -13.52 -2.05 -19.69
CA LYS A 10 -13.51 -2.87 -20.89
C LYS A 10 -12.81 -4.18 -20.58
N LEU A 11 -13.41 -5.30 -20.95
CA LEU A 11 -12.84 -6.63 -20.68
C LEU A 11 -12.18 -7.16 -21.94
N SER A 12 -10.96 -7.67 -21.81
CA SER A 12 -10.25 -8.35 -22.89
C SER A 12 -9.66 -9.67 -22.39
N GLU A 13 -9.26 -10.53 -23.33
CA GLU A 13 -8.52 -11.76 -23.01
C GLU A 13 -7.14 -11.72 -23.66
N ASN A 14 -6.11 -12.05 -22.88
CA ASN A 14 -4.74 -12.10 -23.34
C ASN A 14 -4.08 -13.40 -22.85
N LYS A 15 -3.81 -14.32 -23.77
CA LYS A 15 -3.04 -15.57 -23.53
C LYS A 15 -3.52 -16.38 -22.32
N GLY A 16 -4.84 -16.54 -22.15
CA GLY A 16 -5.44 -17.31 -21.06
C GLY A 16 -5.50 -16.57 -19.72
N ARG A 17 -5.28 -15.25 -19.72
CA ARG A 17 -5.59 -14.35 -18.59
C ARG A 17 -6.66 -13.35 -19.04
N ARG A 18 -7.56 -12.99 -18.14
CA ARG A 18 -8.50 -11.89 -18.36
C ARG A 18 -7.78 -10.60 -18.08
N GLU A 19 -8.04 -9.56 -18.86
CA GLU A 19 -7.51 -8.23 -18.64
C GLU A 19 -8.68 -7.27 -18.47
N VAL A 20 -8.65 -6.51 -17.39
CA VAL A 20 -9.62 -5.46 -17.09
C VAL A 20 -8.97 -4.14 -17.45
N GLN A 21 -9.46 -3.48 -18.49
CA GLN A 21 -9.00 -2.16 -18.92
C GLN A 21 -9.95 -1.11 -18.37
N VAL A 22 -9.41 0.02 -17.91
CA VAL A 22 -10.17 1.20 -17.51
C VAL A 22 -9.91 2.28 -18.55
N LEU A 23 -10.99 2.74 -19.19
CA LEU A 23 -10.98 3.71 -20.27
C LEU A 23 -11.52 5.07 -19.80
N GLY A 24 -10.90 6.14 -20.28
CA GLY A 24 -11.37 7.51 -20.11
C GLY A 24 -12.51 7.87 -21.06
N ASP A 25 -12.94 9.13 -21.03
CA ASP A 25 -14.06 9.61 -21.86
C ASP A 25 -13.75 9.61 -23.37
N GLU A 26 -12.46 9.67 -23.75
CA GLU A 26 -11.99 9.64 -25.14
C GLU A 26 -11.49 8.24 -25.58
N ASP A 27 -11.94 7.17 -24.93
CA ASP A 27 -11.48 5.77 -25.15
C ASP A 27 -9.97 5.56 -24.93
N GLU A 28 -9.30 6.52 -24.27
CA GLU A 28 -7.90 6.39 -23.85
C GLU A 28 -7.75 5.35 -22.74
N GLN A 29 -6.75 4.49 -22.84
CA GLN A 29 -6.49 3.47 -21.83
C GLN A 29 -5.79 4.10 -20.61
N LEU A 30 -6.56 4.33 -19.54
CA LEU A 30 -6.06 4.89 -18.28
C LEU A 30 -5.41 3.84 -17.37
N GLY A 31 -5.83 2.58 -17.51
CA GLY A 31 -5.26 1.46 -16.74
C GLY A 31 -5.57 0.10 -17.35
N ALA A 32 -4.70 -0.88 -17.13
CA ALA A 32 -4.92 -2.27 -17.54
C ALA A 32 -4.43 -3.22 -16.44
N TYR A 33 -5.28 -4.17 -16.07
CA TYR A 33 -5.05 -5.06 -14.95
C TYR A 33 -5.23 -6.51 -15.38
N LEU A 34 -4.15 -7.29 -15.28
CA LEU A 34 -4.19 -8.72 -15.54
C LEU A 34 -4.83 -9.45 -14.35
N VAL A 35 -5.89 -10.20 -14.64
CA VAL A 35 -6.65 -11.01 -13.70
C VAL A 35 -6.50 -12.48 -14.09
N HIS A 36 -6.25 -13.33 -13.09
CA HIS A 36 -6.23 -14.78 -13.31
C HIS A 36 -7.59 -15.26 -13.82
N TYR A 37 -7.61 -16.15 -14.81
CA TYR A 37 -8.85 -16.60 -15.46
C TYR A 37 -9.88 -17.22 -14.49
N GLY A 38 -9.43 -17.85 -13.40
CA GLY A 38 -10.29 -18.42 -12.37
C GLY A 38 -10.82 -17.42 -11.33
N SER A 39 -10.36 -16.16 -11.35
CA SER A 39 -10.83 -15.13 -10.43
C SER A 39 -12.23 -14.65 -10.85
N ARG A 40 -13.14 -14.54 -9.88
CA ARG A 40 -14.45 -13.91 -10.11
C ARG A 40 -14.26 -12.39 -10.19
N LEU A 41 -14.79 -11.79 -11.25
CA LEU A 41 -14.81 -10.34 -11.43
C LEU A 41 -15.98 -9.76 -10.63
N LYS A 42 -15.75 -8.60 -10.00
CA LYS A 42 -16.79 -7.83 -9.32
C LYS A 42 -17.45 -6.80 -10.24
N VAL A 43 -16.81 -6.54 -11.39
CA VAL A 43 -17.21 -5.55 -12.39
C VAL A 43 -17.53 -6.23 -13.73
N GLY A 44 -18.46 -5.66 -14.48
CA GLY A 44 -18.84 -6.04 -15.83
C GLY A 44 -18.29 -5.11 -16.91
N GLU A 45 -18.48 -5.49 -18.17
CA GLU A 45 -18.18 -4.66 -19.33
C GLU A 45 -19.06 -3.41 -19.34
N GLY A 46 -18.46 -2.22 -19.43
CA GLY A 46 -19.13 -0.93 -19.44
C GLY A 46 -19.42 -0.34 -18.05
N ASP A 47 -19.10 -1.05 -16.96
CA ASP A 47 -19.27 -0.52 -15.61
C ASP A 47 -18.36 0.69 -15.36
N TRP A 48 -18.85 1.64 -14.57
CA TRP A 48 -18.05 2.75 -14.08
C TRP A 48 -17.33 2.35 -12.79
N VAL A 49 -16.03 2.59 -12.71
CA VAL A 49 -15.20 2.33 -11.52
C VAL A 49 -14.46 3.59 -11.10
N GLU A 50 -14.34 3.78 -9.80
CA GLU A 50 -13.53 4.85 -9.21
C GLU A 50 -12.14 4.34 -8.81
N LEU A 51 -11.21 5.28 -8.63
CA LEU A 51 -9.86 4.97 -8.18
C LEU A 51 -9.90 4.19 -6.84
N GLY A 52 -9.30 3.00 -6.86
CA GLY A 52 -9.21 2.07 -5.74
C GLY A 52 -10.36 1.06 -5.64
N ASP A 53 -11.33 1.06 -6.57
CA ASP A 53 -12.41 0.08 -6.56
C ASP A 53 -11.92 -1.35 -6.80
N ALA A 54 -12.54 -2.31 -6.12
CA ALA A 54 -12.21 -3.73 -6.25
C ALA A 54 -12.73 -4.28 -7.58
N LEU A 55 -11.81 -4.73 -8.44
CA LEU A 55 -12.14 -5.32 -9.75
C LEU A 55 -12.44 -6.82 -9.67
N THR A 56 -11.90 -7.49 -8.65
CA THR A 56 -12.05 -8.94 -8.43
C THR A 56 -12.68 -9.21 -7.06
N GLU A 57 -13.44 -10.30 -6.95
CA GLU A 57 -13.83 -10.86 -5.66
C GLU A 57 -12.62 -11.44 -4.91
N GLY A 58 -12.75 -11.51 -3.58
CA GLY A 58 -11.73 -12.05 -2.70
C GLY A 58 -10.82 -11.00 -2.06
N PRO A 59 -9.73 -11.42 -1.41
CA PRO A 59 -8.84 -10.52 -0.72
C PRO A 59 -8.12 -9.60 -1.70
N LEU A 60 -8.09 -8.32 -1.36
CA LEU A 60 -7.31 -7.29 -2.03
C LEU A 60 -5.87 -7.34 -1.56
N ASN A 61 -4.96 -6.92 -2.45
CA ASN A 61 -3.55 -6.74 -2.11
C ASN A 61 -3.40 -5.41 -1.33
N PRO A 62 -2.91 -5.44 -0.08
CA PRO A 62 -2.69 -4.23 0.71
C PRO A 62 -1.76 -3.20 0.04
N HIS A 63 -0.80 -3.65 -0.77
CA HIS A 63 0.11 -2.75 -1.49
C HIS A 63 -0.64 -1.90 -2.53
N ASP A 64 -1.60 -2.50 -3.23
CA ASP A 64 -2.39 -1.78 -4.23
C ASP A 64 -3.32 -0.76 -3.54
N ILE A 65 -3.88 -1.12 -2.38
CA ILE A 65 -4.69 -0.20 -1.56
C ILE A 65 -3.83 0.97 -1.07
N LEU A 66 -2.62 0.71 -0.59
CA LEU A 66 -1.71 1.77 -0.12
C LEU A 66 -1.38 2.77 -1.24
N LYS A 67 -1.15 2.28 -2.46
CA LYS A 67 -0.83 3.11 -3.62
C LYS A 67 -2.02 3.95 -4.10
N THR A 68 -3.24 3.42 -3.99
CA THR A 68 -4.45 4.04 -4.54
C THR A 68 -5.23 4.85 -3.51
N LYS A 69 -5.57 4.26 -2.36
CA LYS A 69 -6.39 4.87 -1.30
C LYS A 69 -5.57 5.44 -0.13
N GLY A 70 -4.32 5.04 0.00
CA GLY A 70 -3.40 5.57 1.02
C GLY A 70 -3.40 4.78 2.33
N MET A 71 -2.73 5.36 3.34
CA MET A 71 -2.39 4.66 4.58
C MET A 71 -3.60 4.33 5.47
N GLN A 72 -4.60 5.21 5.55
CA GLN A 72 -5.75 4.98 6.42
C GLN A 72 -6.62 3.82 5.93
N ASP A 73 -6.83 3.73 4.62
CA ASP A 73 -7.60 2.65 4.01
C ASP A 73 -6.89 1.30 4.12
N VAL A 74 -5.56 1.26 3.90
CA VAL A 74 -4.83 0.00 4.07
C VAL A 74 -4.83 -0.45 5.54
N GLN A 75 -4.75 0.48 6.50
CA GLN A 75 -4.87 0.15 7.93
C GLN A 75 -6.22 -0.47 8.26
N ARG A 76 -7.31 0.19 7.82
CA ARG A 76 -8.68 -0.29 8.02
C ARG A 76 -8.88 -1.67 7.40
N TYR A 77 -8.39 -1.86 6.17
CA TYR A 77 -8.49 -3.12 5.45
C TYR A 77 -7.79 -4.26 6.21
N ILE A 78 -6.53 -4.08 6.62
CA ILE A 78 -5.79 -5.11 7.35
C ILE A 78 -6.47 -5.42 8.69
N LEU A 79 -6.91 -4.40 9.42
CA LEU A 79 -7.61 -4.58 10.69
C LEU A 79 -8.88 -5.43 10.52
N GLN A 80 -9.71 -5.12 9.51
CA GLN A 80 -10.95 -5.84 9.24
C GLN A 80 -10.70 -7.30 8.85
N GLU A 81 -9.72 -7.56 7.98
CA GLU A 81 -9.40 -8.92 7.54
C GLU A 81 -8.84 -9.78 8.67
N VAL A 82 -7.95 -9.22 9.51
CA VAL A 82 -7.44 -9.93 10.69
C VAL A 82 -8.58 -10.22 11.67
N GLN A 83 -9.41 -9.22 12.00
CA GLN A 83 -10.55 -9.38 12.90
C GLN A 83 -11.53 -10.44 12.40
N LYS A 84 -11.83 -10.46 11.10
CA LYS A 84 -12.72 -11.44 10.49
C LYS A 84 -12.25 -12.87 10.72
N VAL A 85 -10.94 -13.13 10.62
CA VAL A 85 -10.36 -14.45 10.88
C VAL A 85 -10.49 -14.84 12.36
N TYR A 86 -10.12 -13.95 13.29
CA TYR A 86 -10.23 -14.23 14.72
C TYR A 86 -11.68 -14.47 15.16
N ARG A 87 -12.60 -13.63 14.72
CA ARG A 87 -14.04 -13.78 14.98
C ARG A 87 -14.59 -15.09 14.42
N SER A 88 -14.14 -15.52 13.23
CA SER A 88 -14.57 -16.81 12.65
C SER A 88 -14.14 -18.02 13.48
N GLN A 89 -13.07 -17.88 14.27
CA GLN A 89 -12.58 -18.90 15.20
C GLN A 89 -13.14 -18.73 16.62
N GLY A 90 -14.06 -17.78 16.83
CA GLY A 90 -14.65 -17.48 18.14
C GLY A 90 -13.69 -16.82 19.12
N VAL A 91 -12.58 -16.25 18.64
CA VAL A 91 -11.59 -15.55 19.47
C VAL A 91 -11.85 -14.05 19.38
N ASP A 92 -12.04 -13.42 20.54
CA ASP A 92 -12.14 -11.96 20.65
C ASP A 92 -10.76 -11.35 20.90
N ILE A 93 -10.42 -10.33 20.12
CA ILE A 93 -9.15 -9.61 20.20
C ILE A 93 -9.43 -8.11 20.07
N SER A 94 -8.77 -7.31 20.91
CA SER A 94 -8.93 -5.85 20.83
C SER A 94 -8.27 -5.29 19.57
N ASP A 95 -9.01 -4.42 18.86
CA ASP A 95 -8.52 -3.67 17.70
C ASP A 95 -7.20 -2.94 18.00
N LYS A 96 -7.04 -2.40 19.23
CA LYS A 96 -5.86 -1.64 19.64
C LYS A 96 -4.56 -2.44 19.46
N HIS A 97 -4.57 -3.75 19.73
CA HIS A 97 -3.37 -4.57 19.56
C HIS A 97 -3.00 -4.73 18.10
N ILE A 98 -3.99 -4.98 17.25
CA ILE A 98 -3.80 -5.13 15.81
C ILE A 98 -3.34 -3.81 15.20
N GLU A 99 -3.96 -2.69 15.58
CA GLU A 99 -3.57 -1.35 15.12
C GLU A 99 -2.12 -1.00 15.46
N ILE A 100 -1.66 -1.33 16.67
CA ILE A 100 -0.26 -1.11 17.06
C ILE A 100 0.69 -1.92 16.15
N MET A 101 0.32 -3.16 15.78
CA MET A 101 1.12 -3.98 14.86
C MET A 101 1.11 -3.43 13.43
N ILE A 102 -0.05 -3.05 12.91
CA ILE A 102 -0.16 -2.44 11.58
C ILE A 102 0.63 -1.13 11.52
N ARG A 103 0.64 -0.33 12.59
CA ARG A 103 1.45 0.89 12.68
C ARG A 103 2.95 0.58 12.53
N GLN A 104 3.45 -0.51 13.11
CA GLN A 104 4.86 -0.90 12.93
C GLN A 104 5.16 -1.32 11.48
N MET A 105 4.21 -1.98 10.81
CA MET A 105 4.34 -2.36 9.40
C MET A 105 4.37 -1.16 8.44
N LEU A 106 3.77 -0.03 8.81
CA LEU A 106 3.69 1.21 8.02
C LEU A 106 4.67 2.30 8.48
N LYS A 107 5.63 1.97 9.35
CA LYS A 107 6.51 2.94 9.99
C LYS A 107 7.52 3.60 9.04
N LYS A 108 7.84 2.92 7.93
CA LYS A 108 8.90 3.33 7.00
C LYS A 108 8.33 3.99 5.74
N VAL A 109 9.07 4.97 5.24
CA VAL A 109 8.86 5.59 3.92
C VAL A 109 10.13 5.48 3.09
N LYS A 110 9.99 5.41 1.77
CA LYS A 110 11.11 5.46 0.82
C LYS A 110 11.23 6.87 0.29
N ILE A 111 12.43 7.45 0.34
CA ILE A 111 12.68 8.76 -0.24
C ILE A 111 12.73 8.65 -1.77
N GLU A 112 11.91 9.43 -2.46
CA GLU A 112 11.93 9.55 -3.92
C GLU A 112 12.83 10.73 -4.34
N TYR A 113 12.67 11.87 -3.68
CA TYR A 113 13.46 13.08 -3.90
C TYR A 113 13.91 13.67 -2.57
N SER A 114 15.17 14.07 -2.47
CA SER A 114 15.75 14.62 -1.24
C SER A 114 15.38 16.08 -0.98
N GLY A 115 15.02 16.84 -2.02
CA GLY A 115 14.91 18.31 -1.89
C GLY A 115 16.20 18.91 -1.33
N ASP A 116 16.05 19.84 -0.39
CA ASP A 116 17.13 20.45 0.38
C ASP A 116 17.40 19.73 1.71
N THR A 117 16.78 18.58 1.95
CA THR A 117 16.99 17.78 3.17
C THR A 117 18.33 17.03 3.13
N SER A 118 18.78 16.55 4.28
CA SER A 118 19.94 15.66 4.39
C SER A 118 19.68 14.21 3.96
N MET A 119 18.45 13.88 3.53
CA MET A 119 18.05 12.50 3.21
C MET A 119 18.54 12.06 1.83
N LEU A 120 18.80 10.75 1.68
CA LEU A 120 19.27 10.17 0.43
C LEU A 120 18.11 9.58 -0.38
N PRO A 121 17.99 9.86 -1.69
CA PRO A 121 17.05 9.19 -2.57
C PRO A 121 17.23 7.66 -2.53
N GLY A 122 16.12 6.94 -2.42
CA GLY A 122 16.09 5.49 -2.27
C GLY A 122 16.29 4.98 -0.84
N ALA A 123 16.66 5.82 0.12
CA ALA A 123 16.79 5.40 1.51
C ALA A 123 15.43 5.12 2.15
N PHE A 124 15.44 4.19 3.11
CA PHE A 124 14.29 3.91 3.97
C PHE A 124 14.45 4.65 5.28
N VAL A 125 13.50 5.52 5.60
CA VAL A 125 13.52 6.31 6.83
C VAL A 125 12.22 6.14 7.60
N ASP A 126 12.26 6.34 8.91
CA ASP A 126 11.04 6.42 9.72
C ASP A 126 10.20 7.63 9.31
N ILE A 127 8.88 7.44 9.24
CA ILE A 127 7.94 8.51 8.87
C ILE A 127 8.05 9.73 9.80
N SER A 128 8.27 9.50 11.10
CA SER A 128 8.45 10.58 12.08
C SER A 128 9.70 11.40 11.82
N SER A 129 10.82 10.75 11.44
CA SER A 129 12.08 11.43 11.13
C SER A 129 11.96 12.20 9.81
N PHE A 130 11.26 11.64 8.83
CA PHE A 130 10.91 12.32 7.58
C PHE A 130 10.08 13.59 7.83
N GLU A 131 9.01 13.48 8.61
CA GLU A 131 8.14 14.61 8.94
C GLU A 131 8.87 15.70 9.73
N GLU A 132 9.77 15.33 10.64
CA GLU A 132 10.55 16.27 11.44
C GLU A 132 11.57 17.05 10.58
N GLU A 133 12.34 16.37 9.74
CA GLU A 133 13.32 17.02 8.85
C GLU A 133 12.64 17.94 7.84
N ASN A 134 11.55 17.46 7.22
CA ASN A 134 10.79 18.28 6.27
C ASN A 134 10.21 19.52 6.94
N ARG A 135 9.72 19.41 8.18
CA ARG A 135 9.23 20.58 8.93
C ARG A 135 10.31 21.63 9.09
N LYS A 136 11.53 21.24 9.47
CA LYS A 136 12.68 22.15 9.63
C LYS A 136 13.04 22.85 8.32
N ILE A 137 13.06 22.11 7.22
CA ILE A 137 13.41 22.66 5.89
C ILE A 137 12.33 23.63 5.39
N ILE A 138 11.05 23.31 5.60
CA ILE A 138 9.94 24.20 5.25
C ILE A 138 10.01 25.50 6.07
N GLU A 139 10.31 25.42 7.37
CA GLU A 139 10.49 26.60 8.24
C GLU A 139 11.66 27.50 7.78
N GLN A 140 12.68 26.91 7.15
CA GLN A 140 13.82 27.63 6.57
C GLN A 140 13.55 28.15 5.14
N GLY A 141 12.37 27.85 4.57
CA GLY A 141 11.99 28.24 3.21
C GLY A 141 12.60 27.38 2.10
N GLY A 142 13.16 26.21 2.43
CA GLY A 142 13.72 25.26 1.48
C GLY A 142 12.69 24.30 0.88
N LEU A 143 13.14 23.47 -0.05
CA LEU A 143 12.35 22.44 -0.70
C LEU A 143 12.33 21.15 0.15
N PRO A 144 11.16 20.68 0.62
CA PRO A 144 11.08 19.43 1.40
C PRO A 144 11.36 18.20 0.53
N ALA A 145 11.77 17.11 1.18
CA ALA A 145 11.87 15.81 0.54
C ALA A 145 10.50 15.23 0.19
N VAL A 146 10.45 14.43 -0.86
CA VAL A 146 9.27 13.67 -1.30
C VAL A 146 9.51 12.20 -1.02
N CYS A 147 8.53 11.52 -0.45
CA CYS A 147 8.60 10.10 -0.13
C CYS A 147 7.38 9.32 -0.65
N SER A 148 7.55 8.01 -0.79
CA SER A 148 6.47 7.05 -0.97
C SER A 148 6.29 6.23 0.31
N PRO A 149 5.06 6.07 0.83
CA PRO A 149 4.82 5.24 2.00
C PRO A 149 5.08 3.76 1.69
N MET A 150 5.51 3.00 2.69
CA MET A 150 5.79 1.58 2.53
C MET A 150 5.03 0.73 3.53
N LEU A 151 4.50 -0.38 3.02
CA LEU A 151 4.01 -1.47 3.85
C LEU A 151 5.08 -2.56 3.87
N LEU A 152 5.60 -2.86 5.06
CA LEU A 152 6.56 -3.94 5.28
C LEU A 152 5.90 -5.08 6.05
N GLY A 153 6.21 -6.32 5.68
CA GLY A 153 5.88 -7.48 6.52
C GLY A 153 6.58 -7.39 7.87
N ILE A 154 6.01 -7.99 8.92
CA ILE A 154 6.52 -7.90 10.30
C ILE A 154 8.00 -8.26 10.42
N THR A 155 8.47 -9.31 9.74
CA THR A 155 9.88 -9.72 9.72
C THR A 155 10.78 -8.62 9.18
N LYS A 156 10.38 -8.03 8.04
CA LYS A 156 11.16 -6.97 7.38
C LYS A 156 11.11 -5.67 8.17
N ALA A 157 9.97 -5.35 8.79
CA ALA A 157 9.83 -4.21 9.69
C ALA A 157 10.75 -4.36 10.92
N SER A 158 10.85 -5.56 11.50
CA SER A 158 11.75 -5.83 12.64
C SER A 158 13.24 -5.72 12.28
N LEU A 159 13.62 -6.16 11.07
CA LEU A 159 15.01 -6.05 10.59
C LEU A 159 15.40 -4.61 10.21
N ASN A 160 14.45 -3.82 9.72
CA ASN A 160 14.67 -2.41 9.34
C ASN A 160 14.49 -1.45 10.54
N THR A 161 14.96 -1.85 11.71
CA THR A 161 15.02 -0.99 12.90
C THR A 161 16.35 -0.23 12.93
N ASP A 162 16.38 0.94 13.57
CA ASP A 162 17.59 1.77 13.65
C ASP A 162 18.61 1.20 14.65
N SER A 163 18.18 0.29 15.53
CA SER A 163 19.04 -0.39 16.49
C SER A 163 19.68 -1.64 15.90
N PHE A 164 20.98 -1.57 15.63
CA PHE A 164 21.77 -2.72 15.15
C PHE A 164 21.64 -3.94 16.07
N LEU A 165 21.71 -3.74 17.39
CA LEU A 165 21.56 -4.82 18.37
C LEU A 165 20.17 -5.47 18.29
N SER A 166 19.12 -4.67 18.06
CA SER A 166 17.77 -5.19 17.92
C SER A 166 17.60 -5.99 16.62
N ALA A 167 18.12 -5.48 15.50
CA ALA A 167 18.09 -6.19 14.23
C ALA A 167 18.87 -7.52 14.31
N ALA A 168 20.11 -7.48 14.80
CA ALA A 168 20.98 -8.65 14.93
C ALA A 168 20.44 -9.69 15.93
N SER A 169 19.71 -9.26 16.97
CA SER A 169 19.05 -10.17 17.93
C SER A 169 17.85 -10.91 17.34
N PHE A 170 17.31 -10.47 16.20
CA PHE A 170 16.14 -11.07 15.58
C PHE A 170 16.52 -12.25 14.69
N GLN A 171 17.21 -11.99 13.57
CA GLN A 171 17.68 -12.98 12.57
C GLN A 171 18.88 -12.40 11.77
N GLU A 172 19.54 -13.21 10.92
CA GLU A 172 20.61 -12.81 9.97
C GLU A 172 21.91 -12.26 10.60
N THR A 173 22.56 -13.06 11.46
CA THR A 173 23.90 -12.75 12.02
C THR A 173 25.02 -13.44 11.22
N THR A 174 25.66 -12.74 10.28
CA THR A 174 26.89 -13.19 9.60
C THR A 174 27.94 -12.12 9.57
#